data_AF-A0A4R6QPL6-F1
#
_entry.id   AF-A0A4R6QPL6-F1
#
_cell.length_a   1.000
_cell.length_b   1.000
_cell.length_c   1.000
_cell.angle_alpha   90.00
_cell.angle_beta   90.00
_cell.angle_gamma   90.00
#
_symmetry.space_group_name_H-M   'P 1'
#
loop_
_entity.id
_entity.type
_entity.pdbx_description
1 polymer ?
#
loop_
_entity_poly.entity_id
_entity_poly.type
_entity_poly.pdbx_seq_one_letter_code
_entity_poly.pdbx_strand_id
1 'polypeptide(L)'
;MPYYAGLKKIQDAATRKRTVDGLKRLRGALSTALPARTASDTLLLATWNIREFDSGKYGYRAEEPYFYIAEILSRFDLIAIQEVRDGLYPLQVLQRLLGSWWDFIVTDVTLGTSGNSERMAYLFDRRKVSFTGLAAELVLPKVNGAKTEPVQMARSPYIAGFRAGWAYLTLATVHIYYGESVPVDPRRLEEITAFGKTLAKYAGKLSSAPQYEPGGTPVRDNLIALGDFNIFNRKDVTMEALTAAGFRVPEALQSVPGSNVTKDRHYDQIAYFKELAHLTPTGKAGVFDFYEQVYRLEDEALYAAERAAKPGRNFKDWRTYRMSDHLPMWIEFGIDDGDAYLDSLS
;
A
#
# COMPACT_ATOMS: atom_id res chain seq x y z
N MET A 1 17.52 6.30 -3.81
CA MET A 1 17.62 5.79 -5.19
C MET A 1 18.02 4.33 -5.11
N PRO A 2 17.46 3.45 -5.96
CA PRO A 2 17.82 2.04 -5.93
C PRO A 2 19.29 1.79 -6.28
N TYR A 3 19.86 0.75 -5.69
CA TYR A 3 21.21 0.28 -5.90
C TYR A 3 21.25 -0.74 -7.06
N TYR A 4 21.65 -0.27 -8.24
CA TYR A 4 21.65 -1.09 -9.46
C TYR A 4 22.86 -2.00 -9.63
N ALA A 5 23.83 -2.02 -8.72
CA ALA A 5 25.03 -2.86 -8.91
C ALA A 5 24.67 -4.36 -9.00
N GLY A 6 23.54 -4.76 -8.41
CA GLY A 6 22.98 -6.09 -8.53
C GLY A 6 22.65 -6.50 -9.98
N LEU A 7 22.44 -5.57 -10.91
CA LEU A 7 22.17 -5.90 -12.32
C LEU A 7 23.29 -6.71 -12.98
N LYS A 8 24.53 -6.61 -12.45
CA LYS A 8 25.67 -7.41 -12.92
C LYS A 8 25.52 -8.90 -12.60
N LYS A 9 24.62 -9.27 -11.67
CA LYS A 9 24.35 -10.66 -11.29
C LYS A 9 23.46 -11.39 -12.29
N ILE A 10 22.66 -10.66 -13.06
CA ILE A 10 21.88 -11.19 -14.18
C ILE A 10 22.87 -11.69 -15.24
N GLN A 11 23.06 -13.02 -15.29
CA GLN A 11 24.05 -13.65 -16.18
C GLN A 11 23.67 -13.53 -17.65
N ASP A 12 22.39 -13.78 -17.96
CA ASP A 12 21.88 -13.67 -19.32
C ASP A 12 21.95 -12.22 -19.82
N ALA A 13 22.73 -12.01 -20.88
CA ALA A 13 23.00 -10.67 -21.40
C ALA A 13 21.75 -10.01 -22.01
N ALA A 14 20.86 -10.80 -22.62
CA ALA A 14 19.62 -10.31 -23.20
C ALA A 14 18.65 -9.83 -22.10
N THR A 15 18.47 -10.63 -21.05
CA THR A 15 17.70 -10.29 -19.84
C THR A 15 18.27 -9.03 -19.19
N ARG A 16 19.58 -8.99 -18.96
CA ARG A 16 20.22 -7.82 -18.35
C ARG A 16 20.01 -6.56 -19.19
N LYS A 17 20.13 -6.66 -20.51
CA LYS A 17 19.90 -5.54 -21.43
C LYS A 17 18.45 -5.05 -21.38
N ARG A 18 17.46 -5.95 -21.50
CA ARG A 18 16.04 -5.53 -21.43
C ARG A 18 15.68 -4.97 -20.05
N THR A 19 16.25 -5.50 -18.96
CA THR A 19 16.06 -4.95 -17.60
C THR A 19 16.56 -3.51 -17.51
N VAL A 20 17.76 -3.22 -18.05
CA VAL A 20 18.31 -1.86 -18.10
C VAL A 20 17.42 -0.93 -18.94
N ASP A 21 16.97 -1.39 -20.11
CA ASP A 21 16.14 -0.60 -21.01
C ASP A 21 14.76 -0.31 -20.38
N GLY A 22 14.16 -1.29 -19.69
CA GLY A 22 12.94 -1.14 -18.92
C GLY A 22 13.08 -0.17 -17.74
N LEU A 23 14.19 -0.26 -17.00
CA LEU A 23 14.49 0.68 -15.91
C LEU A 23 14.63 2.12 -16.41
N LYS A 24 15.25 2.34 -17.57
CA LYS A 24 15.36 3.68 -18.16
C LYS A 24 13.99 4.26 -18.51
N ARG A 25 13.10 3.45 -19.11
CA ARG A 25 11.72 3.85 -19.39
C ARG A 25 10.94 4.17 -18.11
N LEU A 26 10.99 3.28 -17.12
CA LEU A 26 10.35 3.50 -15.83
C LEU A 26 10.84 4.78 -15.15
N ARG A 27 12.16 5.00 -15.11
CA ARG A 27 12.74 6.20 -14.49
C ARG A 27 12.21 7.49 -15.11
N GLY A 28 12.11 7.54 -16.44
CA GLY A 28 11.55 8.67 -17.17
C GLY A 28 10.07 8.86 -16.86
N ALA A 29 9.27 7.80 -16.99
CA ALA A 29 7.83 7.84 -16.75
C ALA A 29 7.48 8.23 -15.30
N LEU A 30 8.19 7.68 -14.31
CA LEU A 30 7.97 8.00 -12.89
C LEU A 30 8.29 9.46 -12.57
N SER A 31 9.34 10.03 -13.18
CA SER A 31 9.68 11.45 -12.99
C SER A 31 8.67 12.41 -13.62
N THR A 32 7.92 11.96 -14.62
CA THR A 32 6.84 12.74 -15.24
C THR A 32 5.51 12.56 -14.50
N ALA A 33 5.21 11.34 -14.07
CA ALA A 33 3.90 10.99 -13.52
C ALA A 33 3.76 11.27 -12.01
N LEU A 34 4.87 11.35 -11.26
CA LEU A 34 4.87 11.60 -9.82
C LEU A 34 5.68 12.84 -9.48
N PRO A 35 5.30 13.59 -8.43
CA PRO A 35 6.12 14.69 -7.95
C PRO A 35 7.45 14.17 -7.40
N ALA A 36 8.45 15.05 -7.39
CA ALA A 36 9.74 14.75 -6.79
C ALA A 36 9.62 14.66 -5.27
N ARG A 37 10.30 13.68 -4.65
CA ARG A 37 10.42 13.61 -3.20
C ARG A 37 11.18 14.82 -2.67
N THR A 38 10.59 15.52 -1.71
CA THR A 38 11.25 16.55 -0.91
C THR A 38 11.99 15.92 0.28
N ALA A 39 12.82 16.67 1.00
CA ALA A 39 13.44 16.18 2.24
C ALA A 39 12.50 16.36 3.44
N SER A 40 11.84 17.51 3.54
CA SER A 40 11.09 17.97 4.72
C SER A 40 9.65 18.38 4.45
N ASP A 41 9.32 18.79 3.22
CA ASP A 41 8.10 19.59 3.00
C ASP A 41 6.88 18.72 2.67
N THR A 42 7.11 17.58 2.02
CA THR A 42 6.06 16.68 1.54
C THR A 42 6.32 15.22 1.89
N LEU A 43 5.24 14.46 2.03
CA LEU A 43 5.21 13.01 2.21
C LEU A 43 4.46 12.37 1.03
N LEU A 44 5.13 11.48 0.31
CA LEU A 44 4.51 10.60 -0.68
C LEU A 44 4.13 9.27 -0.05
N LEU A 45 2.83 9.09 0.21
CA LEU A 45 2.23 7.87 0.75
C LEU A 45 1.66 7.01 -0.38
N ALA A 46 1.95 5.71 -0.37
CA ALA A 46 1.41 4.77 -1.34
C ALA A 46 0.83 3.50 -0.70
N THR A 47 -0.03 2.82 -1.45
CA THR A 47 -0.45 1.45 -1.19
C THR A 47 -0.32 0.61 -2.45
N TRP A 48 0.11 -0.64 -2.30
CA TRP A 48 0.25 -1.55 -3.42
C TRP A 48 0.04 -3.01 -2.99
N ASN A 49 -1.05 -3.63 -3.46
CA ASN A 49 -1.17 -5.08 -3.47
C ASN A 49 -0.17 -5.62 -4.51
N ILE A 50 0.84 -6.36 -4.06
CA ILE A 50 1.80 -7.03 -4.95
C ILE A 50 1.40 -8.50 -5.02
N ARG A 51 0.69 -8.86 -6.09
CA ARG A 51 0.10 -10.19 -6.28
C ARG A 51 1.03 -11.32 -5.88
N GLU A 52 0.57 -12.14 -4.95
CA GLU A 52 1.29 -13.29 -4.40
C GLU A 52 2.80 -13.00 -4.23
N PHE A 53 3.17 -12.01 -3.42
CA PHE A 53 4.53 -11.49 -3.38
C PHE A 53 5.54 -12.54 -2.91
N ASP A 54 6.14 -13.17 -3.92
CA ASP A 54 7.05 -14.31 -3.92
C ASP A 54 6.49 -15.66 -3.45
N SER A 55 5.30 -16.02 -3.97
CA SER A 55 4.73 -17.37 -3.90
C SER A 55 5.37 -18.33 -4.91
N GLY A 56 5.63 -19.57 -4.48
CA GLY A 56 6.11 -20.64 -5.38
C GLY A 56 5.05 -21.17 -6.35
N LYS A 57 3.75 -20.87 -6.13
CA LYS A 57 2.62 -21.45 -6.87
C LYS A 57 2.69 -21.20 -8.38
N TYR A 58 3.08 -19.99 -8.78
CA TYR A 58 3.26 -19.58 -10.18
C TYR A 58 4.74 -19.34 -10.56
N GLY A 59 5.65 -19.86 -9.74
CA GLY A 59 7.09 -19.72 -9.87
C GLY A 59 7.60 -18.40 -9.29
N TYR A 60 8.67 -18.49 -8.50
CA TYR A 60 9.31 -17.33 -7.86
C TYR A 60 9.71 -16.25 -8.86
N ARG A 61 9.79 -15.01 -8.38
CA ARG A 61 10.22 -13.87 -9.19
C ARG A 61 11.72 -13.97 -9.49
N ALA A 62 12.09 -13.74 -10.74
CA ALA A 62 13.48 -13.54 -11.14
C ALA A 62 14.02 -12.18 -10.63
N GLU A 63 15.31 -11.90 -10.84
CA GLU A 63 15.93 -10.63 -10.42
C GLU A 63 15.30 -9.40 -11.10
N GLU A 64 14.93 -9.49 -12.38
CA GLU A 64 14.36 -8.38 -13.17
C GLU A 64 13.13 -7.70 -12.50
N PRO A 65 12.06 -8.42 -12.12
CA PRO A 65 10.90 -7.79 -11.50
C PRO A 65 11.24 -7.08 -10.18
N TYR A 66 12.18 -7.58 -9.39
CA TYR A 66 12.62 -6.90 -8.16
C TYR A 66 13.24 -5.54 -8.44
N PHE A 67 14.00 -5.37 -9.53
CA PHE A 67 14.54 -4.07 -9.91
C PHE A 67 13.44 -3.07 -10.31
N TYR A 68 12.42 -3.52 -11.04
CA TYR A 68 11.30 -2.66 -11.42
C TYR A 68 10.44 -2.27 -10.20
N ILE A 69 10.11 -3.24 -9.34
CA ILE A 69 9.36 -2.99 -8.09
C ILE A 69 10.13 -2.01 -7.20
N ALA A 70 11.44 -2.24 -7.00
CA ALA A 70 12.28 -1.32 -6.22
C ALA A 70 12.36 0.09 -6.83
N GLU A 71 12.44 0.22 -8.16
CA GLU A 71 12.42 1.53 -8.82
C GLU A 71 11.13 2.30 -8.55
N ILE A 72 9.98 1.62 -8.67
CA ILE A 72 8.66 2.20 -8.39
C ILE A 72 8.56 2.61 -6.92
N LEU A 73 8.85 1.68 -5.99
CA LEU A 73 8.75 1.92 -4.55
C LEU A 73 9.66 3.07 -4.08
N SER A 74 10.82 3.25 -4.72
CA SER A 74 11.78 4.30 -4.35
C SER A 74 11.26 5.73 -4.51
N ARG A 75 10.14 5.91 -5.25
CA ARG A 75 9.48 7.19 -5.47
C ARG A 75 8.61 7.63 -4.32
N PHE A 76 8.27 6.73 -3.40
CA PHE A 76 7.45 7.03 -2.24
C PHE A 76 8.32 7.14 -0.98
N ASP A 77 7.74 7.64 0.11
CA ASP A 77 8.38 7.77 1.42
C ASP A 77 7.91 6.69 2.40
N LEU A 78 6.63 6.31 2.30
CA LEU A 78 5.95 5.32 3.14
C LEU A 78 4.96 4.54 2.26
N ILE A 79 5.04 3.21 2.29
CA ILE A 79 4.25 2.34 1.43
C ILE A 79 3.60 1.23 2.26
N ALA A 80 2.29 1.05 2.12
CA ALA A 80 1.60 -0.17 2.55
C ALA A 80 1.65 -1.22 1.43
N ILE A 81 2.12 -2.43 1.75
CA ILE A 81 2.24 -3.56 0.82
C ILE A 81 1.35 -4.69 1.32
N GLN A 82 0.47 -5.18 0.44
CA GLN A 82 -0.38 -6.35 0.70
C GLN A 82 0.12 -7.57 -0.08
N GLU A 83 -0.43 -8.74 0.27
CA GLU A 83 -0.07 -10.04 -0.31
C GLU A 83 1.40 -10.46 -0.18
N VAL A 84 2.10 -9.97 0.85
CA VAL A 84 3.40 -10.53 1.24
C VAL A 84 3.18 -11.97 1.68
N ARG A 85 3.90 -12.93 1.10
CA ARG A 85 3.75 -14.35 1.48
C ARG A 85 4.40 -14.63 2.84
N ASP A 86 4.42 -15.91 3.21
CA ASP A 86 5.00 -16.41 4.46
C ASP A 86 6.47 -16.00 4.64
N GLY A 87 7.27 -16.08 3.58
CA GLY A 87 8.69 -15.72 3.57
C GLY A 87 8.97 -14.22 3.44
N LEU A 88 9.93 -13.73 4.24
CA LEU A 88 10.39 -12.32 4.20
C LEU A 88 11.42 -12.02 3.09
N TYR A 89 11.85 -13.04 2.35
CA TYR A 89 12.85 -12.90 1.28
C TYR A 89 12.55 -11.74 0.30
N PRO A 90 11.34 -11.60 -0.28
CA PRO A 90 11.02 -10.48 -1.15
C PRO A 90 11.25 -9.11 -0.52
N LEU A 91 10.80 -8.91 0.73
CA LEU A 91 10.98 -7.64 1.45
C LEU A 91 12.46 -7.36 1.72
N GLN A 92 13.24 -8.38 2.09
CA GLN A 92 14.68 -8.24 2.30
C GLN A 92 15.43 -7.93 1.00
N VAL A 93 14.99 -8.49 -0.14
CA VAL A 93 15.53 -8.12 -1.46
C VAL A 93 15.24 -6.65 -1.76
N LEU A 94 13.99 -6.21 -1.58
CA LEU A 94 13.61 -4.81 -1.78
C LEU A 94 14.41 -3.87 -0.88
N GLN A 95 14.54 -4.17 0.41
CA GLN A 95 15.34 -3.36 1.34
C GLN A 95 16.79 -3.22 0.87
N ARG A 96 17.43 -4.30 0.44
CA ARG A 96 18.81 -4.26 -0.12
C ARG A 96 18.89 -3.42 -1.40
N LEU A 97 17.90 -3.53 -2.28
CA LEU A 97 17.86 -2.78 -3.52
C LEU A 97 17.57 -1.30 -3.28
N LEU A 98 16.74 -0.95 -2.31
CA LEU A 98 16.39 0.43 -1.99
C LEU A 98 17.49 1.14 -1.18
N GLY A 99 18.26 0.38 -0.40
CA GLY A 99 19.42 0.83 0.38
C GLY A 99 19.16 0.82 1.89
N SER A 100 20.23 0.98 2.68
CA SER A 100 20.23 0.81 4.15
C SER A 100 19.35 1.79 4.93
N TRP A 101 18.87 2.85 4.29
CA TRP A 101 17.94 3.80 4.89
C TRP A 101 16.49 3.32 4.87
N TRP A 102 16.20 2.28 4.10
CA TRP A 102 14.88 1.69 4.04
C TRP A 102 14.72 0.61 5.09
N ASP A 103 13.53 0.57 5.66
CA ASP A 103 13.17 -0.42 6.67
C ASP A 103 11.73 -0.87 6.45
N PHE A 104 11.40 -2.03 7.01
CA PHE A 104 10.04 -2.54 6.94
C PHE A 104 9.58 -3.11 8.27
N ILE A 105 8.28 -3.01 8.50
CA ILE A 105 7.56 -3.71 9.57
C ILE A 105 6.46 -4.53 8.93
N VAL A 106 6.13 -5.67 9.52
CA VAL A 106 5.24 -6.66 8.92
C VAL A 106 4.38 -7.32 9.99
N THR A 107 3.16 -7.71 9.64
CA THR A 107 2.34 -8.58 10.50
C THR A 107 2.93 -9.97 10.63
N ASP A 108 2.39 -10.77 11.56
CA ASP A 108 2.57 -12.21 11.43
C ASP A 108 1.83 -12.75 10.19
N VAL A 109 2.05 -14.01 9.84
CA VAL A 109 1.37 -14.70 8.75
C VAL A 109 -0.05 -15.07 9.17
N THR A 110 -1.02 -14.82 8.28
CA THR A 110 -2.40 -15.22 8.55
C THR A 110 -2.55 -16.74 8.52
N LEU A 111 -2.78 -17.36 9.68
CA LEU A 111 -2.89 -18.82 9.82
C LEU A 111 -4.25 -19.38 9.36
N GLY A 112 -5.28 -18.55 9.32
CA GLY A 112 -6.61 -18.95 8.84
C GLY A 112 -6.62 -19.21 7.33
N THR A 113 -7.33 -20.26 6.90
CA THR A 113 -7.42 -20.65 5.47
C THR A 113 -7.93 -19.52 4.57
N SER A 114 -8.83 -18.67 5.08
CA SER A 114 -9.38 -17.52 4.34
C SER A 114 -8.37 -16.37 4.14
N GLY A 115 -7.27 -16.34 4.89
CA GLY A 115 -6.24 -15.31 4.78
C GLY A 115 -5.04 -15.71 3.93
N ASN A 116 -5.11 -16.88 3.28
CA ASN A 116 -4.17 -17.34 2.26
C ASN A 116 -2.68 -17.32 2.69
N SER A 117 -2.35 -17.39 3.98
CA SER A 117 -0.96 -17.27 4.47
C SER A 117 -0.25 -16.01 4.00
N GLU A 118 -0.98 -14.89 4.00
CA GLU A 118 -0.48 -13.56 3.65
C GLU A 118 -0.11 -12.76 4.91
N ARG A 119 0.82 -11.84 4.72
CA ARG A 119 1.24 -10.78 5.62
C ARG A 119 0.94 -9.44 4.97
N MET A 120 0.80 -8.42 5.80
CA MET A 120 0.81 -7.02 5.38
C MET A 120 2.07 -6.36 5.89
N ALA A 121 2.65 -5.45 5.10
CA ALA A 121 3.88 -4.77 5.46
C ALA A 121 3.77 -3.26 5.25
N TYR A 122 4.52 -2.52 6.05
CA TYR A 122 4.88 -1.14 5.73
C TYR A 122 6.36 -1.08 5.40
N LEU A 123 6.70 -0.39 4.32
CA LEU A 123 8.07 -0.15 3.86
C LEU A 123 8.29 1.36 3.81
N PHE A 124 9.36 1.85 4.43
CA PHE A 124 9.55 3.30 4.62
C PHE A 124 11.01 3.74 4.62
N ASP A 125 11.22 4.99 4.22
CA ASP A 125 12.55 5.62 4.20
C ASP A 125 12.81 6.37 5.53
N ARG A 126 13.70 5.81 6.35
CA ARG A 126 14.02 6.29 7.70
C ARG A 126 14.66 7.68 7.75
N ARG A 127 15.04 8.24 6.60
CA ARG A 127 15.53 9.62 6.52
C ARG A 127 14.42 10.65 6.66
N LYS A 128 13.17 10.28 6.36
CA LYS A 128 12.00 11.16 6.45
C LYS A 128 10.94 10.64 7.41
N VAL A 129 10.76 9.32 7.45
CA VAL A 129 9.67 8.67 8.20
C VAL A 129 10.24 7.96 9.42
N SER A 130 9.73 8.29 10.60
CA SER A 130 10.08 7.63 11.86
C SER A 130 8.93 6.73 12.31
N PHE A 131 9.26 5.53 12.77
CA PHE A 131 8.30 4.65 13.45
C PHE A 131 8.06 5.14 14.88
N THR A 132 6.80 5.24 15.30
CA THR A 132 6.45 5.80 16.63
C THR A 132 6.43 4.75 17.74
N GLY A 133 6.56 3.46 17.40
CA GLY A 133 6.51 2.34 18.35
C GLY A 133 5.20 1.54 18.29
N LEU A 134 4.15 2.07 17.67
CA LEU A 134 2.87 1.36 17.50
C LEU A 134 2.92 0.44 16.28
N ALA A 135 2.83 -0.87 16.48
CA ALA A 135 2.50 -1.85 15.46
C ALA A 135 1.56 -2.90 16.06
N ALA A 136 0.38 -3.06 15.49
CA ALA A 136 -0.67 -3.89 16.05
C ALA A 136 -1.61 -4.43 14.97
N GLU A 137 -2.28 -5.53 15.25
CA GLU A 137 -3.40 -6.02 14.46
C GLU A 137 -4.71 -5.56 15.09
N LEU A 138 -5.67 -5.12 14.27
CA LEU A 138 -6.99 -4.72 14.73
C LEU A 138 -7.84 -5.96 15.02
N VAL A 139 -8.16 -6.17 16.30
CA VAL A 139 -9.17 -7.15 16.72
C VAL A 139 -10.51 -6.44 16.88
N LEU A 140 -11.55 -6.97 16.24
CA LEU A 140 -12.90 -6.42 16.36
C LEU A 140 -13.41 -6.62 17.79
N PRO A 141 -13.82 -5.54 18.49
CA PRO A 141 -14.28 -5.66 19.86
C PRO A 141 -15.70 -6.19 19.92
N LYS A 142 -16.00 -6.94 20.98
CA LYS A 142 -17.37 -7.32 21.31
C LYS A 142 -18.27 -6.10 21.46
N VAL A 143 -19.42 -6.14 20.79
CA VAL A 143 -20.47 -5.13 21.00
C VAL A 143 -21.05 -5.32 22.39
N ASN A 144 -21.25 -4.23 23.13
CA ASN A 144 -21.77 -4.29 24.49
C ASN A 144 -23.15 -4.99 24.52
N GLY A 145 -23.32 -5.97 25.41
CA GLY A 145 -24.52 -6.80 25.50
C GLY A 145 -24.64 -7.93 24.46
N ALA A 146 -23.69 -8.08 23.53
CA ALA A 146 -23.68 -9.24 22.63
C ALA A 146 -23.42 -10.54 23.41
N LYS A 147 -24.01 -11.65 22.95
CA LYS A 147 -23.78 -12.97 23.58
C LYS A 147 -22.44 -13.56 23.18
N THR A 148 -22.08 -13.44 21.89
CA THR A 148 -20.86 -14.02 21.31
C THR A 148 -19.85 -12.94 20.91
N GLU A 149 -18.60 -13.36 20.73
CA GLU A 149 -17.57 -12.52 20.09
C GLU A 149 -17.91 -12.29 18.61
N PRO A 150 -17.48 -11.15 18.01
CA PRO A 150 -17.66 -10.92 16.60
C PRO A 150 -16.74 -11.85 15.79
N VAL A 151 -17.18 -12.20 14.59
CA VAL A 151 -16.33 -12.87 13.60
C VAL A 151 -15.20 -11.92 13.24
N GLN A 152 -13.95 -12.37 13.41
CA GLN A 152 -12.78 -11.59 13.04
C GLN A 152 -12.61 -11.59 11.52
N MET A 153 -11.97 -10.53 11.01
CA MET A 153 -11.69 -10.39 9.57
C MET A 153 -10.79 -11.52 9.09
N ALA A 154 -10.94 -11.93 7.82
CA ALA A 154 -10.12 -13.00 7.24
C ALA A 154 -8.61 -12.74 7.39
N ARG A 155 -8.23 -11.47 7.25
CA ARG A 155 -6.90 -10.92 7.49
C ARG A 155 -7.08 -9.75 8.44
N SER A 156 -6.48 -9.83 9.62
CA SER A 156 -6.57 -8.77 10.62
C SER A 156 -5.95 -7.48 10.08
N PRO A 157 -6.65 -6.34 10.05
CA PRO A 157 -6.09 -5.08 9.59
C PRO A 157 -4.81 -4.73 10.34
N TYR A 158 -3.79 -4.23 9.63
CA TYR A 158 -2.51 -3.90 10.23
C TYR A 158 -2.39 -2.41 10.52
N ILE A 159 -2.35 -2.08 11.81
CA ILE A 159 -2.23 -0.72 12.32
C ILE A 159 -0.78 -0.45 12.69
N ALA A 160 -0.21 0.63 12.15
CA ALA A 160 1.09 1.10 12.58
C ALA A 160 1.18 2.62 12.63
N GLY A 161 1.95 3.11 13.60
CA GLY A 161 2.18 4.53 13.83
C GLY A 161 3.49 5.03 13.22
N PHE A 162 3.40 6.20 12.58
CA PHE A 162 4.53 6.87 11.92
C PHE A 162 4.53 8.36 12.21
N ARG A 163 5.68 8.98 12.03
CA ARG A 163 5.85 10.43 12.04
C ARG A 163 6.62 10.87 10.79
N ALA A 164 6.16 11.92 10.14
CA ALA A 164 6.87 12.62 9.08
C ALA A 164 6.72 14.13 9.29
N GLY A 165 7.84 14.84 9.47
CA GLY A 165 7.80 16.26 9.83
C GLY A 165 6.99 16.52 11.11
N TRP A 166 6.00 17.39 10.99
CA TRP A 166 5.06 17.74 12.07
C TRP A 166 3.90 16.75 12.20
N ALA A 167 3.65 15.93 11.17
CA ALA A 167 2.53 15.00 11.14
C ALA A 167 2.83 13.70 11.88
N TYR A 168 1.95 13.35 12.82
CA TYR A 168 1.79 11.98 13.31
C TYR A 168 0.70 11.28 12.51
N LEU A 169 0.96 10.05 12.08
CA LEU A 169 0.06 9.26 11.24
C LEU A 169 -0.14 7.87 11.86
N THR A 170 -1.38 7.46 12.01
CA THR A 170 -1.73 6.05 12.23
C THR A 170 -2.25 5.49 10.91
N LEU A 171 -1.50 4.56 10.32
CA LEU A 171 -1.91 3.87 9.11
C LEU A 171 -2.62 2.56 9.46
N ALA A 172 -3.75 2.29 8.82
CA ALA A 172 -4.49 1.05 8.94
C ALA A 172 -4.64 0.38 7.57
N THR A 173 -3.76 -0.58 7.26
CA THR A 173 -3.79 -1.28 5.98
C THR A 173 -4.70 -2.51 6.04
N VAL A 174 -5.44 -2.75 4.95
CA VAL A 174 -6.32 -3.91 4.80
C VAL A 174 -6.09 -4.65 3.48
N HIS A 175 -6.44 -5.93 3.49
CA HIS A 175 -6.74 -6.72 2.29
C HIS A 175 -8.08 -7.41 2.55
N ILE A 176 -9.17 -6.72 2.25
CA ILE A 176 -10.54 -7.14 2.58
C ILE A 176 -10.90 -8.42 1.83
N TYR A 177 -11.73 -9.28 2.43
CA TYR A 177 -12.25 -10.46 1.77
C TYR A 177 -12.87 -10.15 0.40
N TYR A 178 -12.42 -10.86 -0.65
CA TYR A 178 -12.94 -10.69 -2.01
C TYR A 178 -14.36 -11.25 -2.15
N GLY A 179 -14.55 -12.52 -1.78
CA GLY A 179 -15.83 -13.22 -1.90
C GLY A 179 -16.19 -13.58 -3.34
N GLU A 180 -17.46 -13.42 -3.69
CA GLU A 180 -17.90 -13.57 -5.08
C GLU A 180 -17.50 -12.36 -5.93
N SER A 181 -17.29 -12.59 -7.23
CA SER A 181 -16.93 -11.56 -8.21
C SER A 181 -18.12 -10.68 -8.61
N VAL A 182 -18.86 -10.19 -7.62
CA VAL A 182 -20.04 -9.32 -7.73
C VAL A 182 -19.77 -8.00 -7.01
N PRO A 183 -20.43 -6.89 -7.37
CA PRO A 183 -20.19 -5.58 -6.73
C PRO A 183 -20.46 -5.53 -5.23
N VAL A 184 -21.37 -6.36 -4.72
CA VAL A 184 -21.72 -6.42 -3.29
C VAL A 184 -21.73 -7.87 -2.82
N ASP A 185 -20.67 -8.26 -2.13
CA ASP A 185 -20.63 -9.50 -1.35
C ASP A 185 -21.00 -9.17 0.12
N PRO A 186 -21.95 -9.90 0.75
CA PRO A 186 -22.39 -9.59 2.11
C PRO A 186 -21.27 -9.62 3.16
N ARG A 187 -20.34 -10.59 3.06
CA ARG A 187 -19.22 -10.70 4.01
C ARG A 187 -18.22 -9.57 3.77
N ARG A 188 -17.95 -9.22 2.52
CA ARG A 188 -17.10 -8.06 2.18
C ARG A 188 -17.67 -6.76 2.77
N LEU A 189 -18.97 -6.53 2.59
CA LEU A 189 -19.65 -5.35 3.14
C LEU A 189 -19.60 -5.33 4.69
N GLU A 190 -19.79 -6.47 5.33
CA GLU A 190 -19.69 -6.61 6.78
C GLU A 190 -18.27 -6.28 7.27
N GLU A 191 -17.22 -6.83 6.64
CA GLU A 191 -15.82 -6.56 6.98
C GLU A 191 -15.49 -5.07 6.85
N ILE A 192 -15.87 -4.41 5.75
CA ILE A 192 -15.64 -2.97 5.55
C ILE A 192 -16.40 -2.14 6.59
N THR A 193 -17.65 -2.49 6.87
CA THR A 193 -18.49 -1.78 7.86
C THR A 193 -17.91 -1.91 9.26
N ALA A 194 -17.49 -3.12 9.66
CA ALA A 194 -16.90 -3.38 10.96
C ALA A 194 -15.56 -2.67 11.12
N PHE A 195 -14.71 -2.73 10.09
CA PHE A 195 -13.43 -2.03 10.04
C PHE A 195 -13.61 -0.51 10.20
N GLY A 196 -14.41 0.11 9.33
CA GLY A 196 -14.63 1.56 9.35
C GLY A 196 -15.21 2.04 10.68
N LYS A 197 -16.26 1.39 11.19
CA LYS A 197 -16.88 1.76 12.48
C LYS A 197 -15.94 1.59 13.66
N THR A 198 -15.12 0.53 13.67
CA THR A 198 -14.18 0.27 14.75
C THR A 198 -13.08 1.33 14.76
N LEU A 199 -12.45 1.60 13.61
CA LEU A 199 -11.45 2.66 13.51
C LEU A 199 -12.02 4.03 13.93
N ALA A 200 -13.20 4.40 13.43
CA ALA A 200 -13.83 5.68 13.74
C ALA A 200 -14.15 5.83 15.24
N LYS A 201 -14.65 4.76 15.88
CA LYS A 201 -15.02 4.76 17.30
C LYS A 201 -13.79 4.82 18.22
N TYR A 202 -12.69 4.18 17.83
CA TYR A 202 -11.50 4.03 18.67
C TYR A 202 -10.30 4.87 18.22
N ALA A 203 -10.47 5.79 17.27
CA ALA A 203 -9.39 6.57 16.66
C ALA A 203 -8.40 7.19 17.67
N GLY A 204 -8.89 7.75 18.78
CA GLY A 204 -8.02 8.31 19.82
C GLY A 204 -7.16 7.25 20.54
N LYS A 205 -7.70 6.06 20.77
CA LYS A 205 -6.99 4.94 21.42
C LYS A 205 -6.01 4.22 20.48
N LEU A 206 -6.24 4.34 19.19
CA LEU A 206 -5.36 3.80 18.14
C LEU A 206 -4.24 4.77 17.77
N SER A 207 -4.29 6.00 18.29
CA SER A 207 -3.31 7.05 18.02
C SER A 207 -1.93 6.65 18.49
N SER A 208 -0.94 7.05 17.70
CA SER A 208 0.47 6.92 18.03
C SER A 208 1.13 8.25 18.40
N ALA A 209 0.35 9.32 18.50
CA ALA A 209 0.83 10.62 18.94
C ALA A 209 1.29 10.60 20.41
N PRO A 210 2.27 11.46 20.77
CA PRO A 210 2.73 11.60 22.14
C PRO A 210 1.62 12.06 23.09
N GLN A 211 1.70 11.59 24.33
CA GLN A 211 0.93 12.14 25.45
C GLN A 211 1.89 12.92 26.35
N TYR A 212 1.52 14.15 26.69
CA TYR A 212 2.38 15.06 27.45
C TYR A 212 2.07 15.09 28.95
N GLU A 213 0.97 14.48 29.38
CA GLU A 213 0.53 14.46 30.76
C GLU A 213 -0.05 13.09 31.16
N PRO A 214 0.21 12.59 32.38
CA PRO A 214 -0.40 11.36 32.88
C PRO A 214 -1.92 11.46 32.94
N GLY A 215 -2.63 10.43 32.47
CA GLY A 215 -4.09 10.36 32.52
C GLY A 215 -4.81 11.26 31.51
N GLY A 216 -4.07 11.95 30.63
CA GLY A 216 -4.64 12.68 29.50
C GLY A 216 -5.47 11.77 28.60
N THR A 217 -6.57 12.29 28.05
CA THR A 217 -7.38 11.52 27.11
C THR A 217 -6.61 11.36 25.80
N PRO A 218 -6.39 10.12 25.30
CA PRO A 218 -5.72 9.91 24.04
C PRO A 218 -6.45 10.63 22.89
N VAL A 219 -5.77 11.57 22.25
CA VAL A 219 -6.26 12.28 21.07
C VAL A 219 -5.84 11.55 19.81
N ARG A 220 -6.71 11.56 18.80
CA ARG A 220 -6.37 10.95 17.50
C ARG A 220 -5.25 11.73 16.83
N ASP A 221 -4.37 11.02 16.13
CA ASP A 221 -3.49 11.59 15.12
C ASP A 221 -4.17 11.53 13.73
N ASN A 222 -3.40 11.67 12.66
CA ASN A 222 -3.90 11.49 11.29
C ASN A 222 -4.12 10.00 11.01
N LEU A 223 -5.34 9.53 11.27
CA LEU A 223 -5.75 8.16 10.96
C LEU A 223 -6.06 8.01 9.47
N ILE A 224 -5.30 7.18 8.77
CA ILE A 224 -5.44 6.90 7.35
C ILE A 224 -5.68 5.40 7.14
N ALA A 225 -6.79 5.05 6.51
CA ALA A 225 -7.08 3.71 6.06
C ALA A 225 -6.65 3.55 4.60
N LEU A 226 -5.94 2.47 4.27
CA LEU A 226 -5.41 2.23 2.94
C LEU A 226 -5.27 0.73 2.64
N GLY A 227 -5.02 0.37 1.38
CA GLY A 227 -4.88 -1.04 0.98
C GLY A 227 -5.89 -1.46 -0.05
N ASP A 228 -6.06 -2.78 -0.17
CA ASP A 228 -7.01 -3.41 -1.08
C ASP A 228 -8.33 -3.65 -0.34
N PHE A 229 -9.33 -2.84 -0.65
CA PHE A 229 -10.67 -2.94 -0.06
C PHE A 229 -11.59 -3.83 -0.90
N ASN A 230 -11.16 -4.30 -2.07
CA ASN A 230 -11.99 -5.01 -3.03
C ASN A 230 -13.31 -4.28 -3.37
N ILE A 231 -13.28 -2.94 -3.39
CA ILE A 231 -14.42 -2.10 -3.78
C ILE A 231 -14.53 -2.05 -5.31
N PHE A 232 -15.66 -2.46 -5.87
CA PHE A 232 -15.82 -2.52 -7.32
C PHE A 232 -16.07 -1.12 -7.88
N ASN A 233 -16.93 -0.34 -7.22
CA ASN A 233 -17.37 0.97 -7.68
C ASN A 233 -17.45 1.97 -6.52
N ARG A 234 -16.99 3.21 -6.74
CA ARG A 234 -17.09 4.30 -5.73
C ARG A 234 -18.53 4.69 -5.35
N LYS A 235 -19.53 4.24 -6.11
CA LYS A 235 -20.96 4.47 -5.85
C LYS A 235 -21.67 3.29 -5.20
N ASP A 236 -20.96 2.21 -4.88
CA ASP A 236 -21.58 1.05 -4.24
C ASP A 236 -21.64 1.20 -2.71
N VAL A 237 -22.46 0.34 -2.10
CA VAL A 237 -22.67 0.32 -0.64
C VAL A 237 -21.40 0.04 0.18
N THR A 238 -20.36 -0.54 -0.44
CA THR A 238 -19.09 -0.80 0.24
C THR A 238 -18.28 0.48 0.41
N MET A 239 -18.30 1.39 -0.57
CA MET A 239 -17.75 2.74 -0.41
C MET A 239 -18.60 3.59 0.55
N GLU A 240 -19.93 3.46 0.49
CA GLU A 240 -20.83 4.15 1.43
C GLU A 240 -20.55 3.74 2.88
N ALA A 241 -20.28 2.45 3.15
CA ALA A 241 -19.94 1.99 4.50
C ALA A 241 -18.69 2.68 5.08
N LEU A 242 -17.65 2.86 4.26
CA LEU A 242 -16.42 3.54 4.67
C LEU A 242 -16.66 5.04 4.91
N THR A 243 -17.35 5.70 3.99
CA THR A 243 -17.64 7.15 4.08
C THR A 243 -18.63 7.48 5.21
N ALA A 244 -19.64 6.63 5.44
CA ALA A 244 -20.57 6.75 6.57
C ALA A 244 -19.88 6.60 7.93
N ALA A 245 -18.74 5.89 7.98
CA ALA A 245 -17.90 5.84 9.19
C ALA A 245 -17.10 7.13 9.43
N GLY A 246 -17.10 8.08 8.48
CA GLY A 246 -16.43 9.38 8.59
C GLY A 246 -15.07 9.45 7.90
N PHE A 247 -14.72 8.44 7.10
CA PHE A 247 -13.55 8.47 6.22
C PHE A 247 -13.84 9.26 4.95
N ARG A 248 -12.83 9.97 4.44
CA ARG A 248 -12.90 10.73 3.20
C ARG A 248 -11.83 10.25 2.26
N VAL A 249 -12.25 9.82 1.06
CA VAL A 249 -11.33 9.56 -0.05
C VAL A 249 -10.93 10.91 -0.66
N PRO A 250 -9.62 11.22 -0.77
CA PRO A 250 -9.13 12.46 -1.37
C PRO A 250 -9.76 12.71 -2.75
N GLU A 251 -10.14 13.95 -3.04
CA GLU A 251 -10.82 14.31 -4.29
C GLU A 251 -10.04 13.86 -5.54
N ALA A 252 -8.72 14.06 -5.54
CA ALA A 252 -7.83 13.63 -6.62
C ALA A 252 -7.85 12.10 -6.88
N LEU A 253 -8.15 11.29 -5.85
CA LEU A 253 -8.34 9.84 -5.98
C LEU A 253 -9.76 9.43 -6.34
N GLN A 254 -10.72 10.34 -6.30
CA GLN A 254 -12.09 10.07 -6.78
C GLN A 254 -12.21 10.17 -8.31
N SER A 255 -11.24 10.81 -8.98
CA SER A 255 -11.20 10.95 -10.44
C SER A 255 -10.26 9.96 -11.14
N VAL A 256 -9.41 9.23 -10.41
CA VAL A 256 -8.55 8.21 -11.05
C VAL A 256 -9.42 7.08 -11.63
N PRO A 257 -8.98 6.39 -12.70
CA PRO A 257 -9.62 5.17 -13.19
C PRO A 257 -9.65 4.04 -12.14
N GLY A 258 -9.70 2.79 -12.57
CA GLY A 258 -9.43 1.66 -11.68
C GLY A 258 -7.96 1.53 -11.28
N SER A 259 -7.72 0.91 -10.14
CA SER A 259 -6.39 0.55 -9.63
C SER A 259 -5.94 -0.85 -10.06
N ASN A 260 -6.82 -1.63 -10.70
CA ASN A 260 -6.44 -2.88 -11.36
C ASN A 260 -5.86 -2.63 -12.76
N VAL A 261 -5.19 -3.64 -13.34
CA VAL A 261 -4.53 -3.52 -14.66
C VAL A 261 -5.48 -3.10 -15.79
N THR A 262 -6.74 -3.56 -15.78
CA THR A 262 -7.75 -3.16 -16.77
C THR A 262 -8.38 -1.80 -16.48
N LYS A 263 -8.06 -1.17 -15.34
CA LYS A 263 -8.49 0.16 -14.91
C LYS A 263 -10.01 0.32 -14.83
N ASP A 264 -10.72 -0.76 -14.56
CA ASP A 264 -12.19 -0.82 -14.50
C ASP A 264 -12.72 -1.20 -13.11
N ARG A 265 -11.84 -1.34 -12.10
CA ARG A 265 -12.19 -1.63 -10.70
C ARG A 265 -11.43 -0.73 -9.74
N HIS A 266 -12.11 -0.25 -8.70
CA HIS A 266 -11.57 0.68 -7.71
C HIS A 266 -11.20 -0.04 -6.40
N TYR A 267 -10.53 -1.19 -6.51
CA TYR A 267 -10.29 -2.08 -5.37
C TYR A 267 -9.48 -1.40 -4.27
N ASP A 268 -8.42 -0.69 -4.65
CA ASP A 268 -7.50 -0.04 -3.73
C ASP A 268 -8.02 1.33 -3.31
N GLN A 269 -7.82 1.70 -2.05
CA GLN A 269 -8.24 2.98 -1.51
C GLN A 269 -7.16 3.60 -0.62
N ILE A 270 -7.19 4.93 -0.53
CA ILE A 270 -6.54 5.71 0.53
C ILE A 270 -7.60 6.68 1.03
N ALA A 271 -7.93 6.64 2.32
CA ALA A 271 -8.94 7.48 2.93
C ALA A 271 -8.51 7.94 4.32
N TYR A 272 -8.68 9.23 4.63
CA TYR A 272 -8.35 9.77 5.94
C TYR A 272 -9.61 10.01 6.77
N PHE A 273 -9.50 9.81 8.07
CA PHE A 273 -10.61 9.98 9.01
C PHE A 273 -10.69 11.42 9.52
N LYS A 274 -11.83 12.07 9.26
CA LYS A 274 -12.10 13.47 9.67
C LYS A 274 -11.01 14.44 9.20
N GLU A 275 -10.90 15.59 9.84
CA GLU A 275 -9.90 16.60 9.49
C GLU A 275 -8.49 16.16 9.90
N LEU A 276 -7.52 16.53 9.08
CA LEU A 276 -6.12 16.27 9.30
C LEU A 276 -5.49 17.39 10.16
N ALA A 277 -4.39 17.08 10.84
CA ALA A 277 -3.62 18.01 11.65
C ALA A 277 -2.14 17.94 11.25
N HIS A 278 -1.54 19.10 10.95
CA HIS A 278 -0.16 19.20 10.43
C HIS A 278 0.12 18.34 9.19
N LEU A 279 -0.94 17.99 8.45
CA LEU A 279 -0.91 17.14 7.27
C LEU A 279 -1.95 17.67 6.28
N THR A 280 -1.54 18.09 5.09
CA THR A 280 -2.44 18.73 4.12
C THR A 280 -2.38 18.03 2.76
N PRO A 281 -3.50 17.54 2.19
CA PRO A 281 -3.49 16.99 0.84
C PRO A 281 -3.07 18.07 -0.17
N THR A 282 -2.04 17.81 -0.97
CA THR A 282 -1.54 18.79 -1.95
C THR A 282 -2.40 18.87 -3.22
N GLY A 283 -3.40 17.99 -3.34
CA GLY A 283 -4.15 17.76 -4.57
C GLY A 283 -3.46 16.82 -5.56
N LYS A 284 -2.20 16.42 -5.32
CA LYS A 284 -1.51 15.44 -6.16
C LYS A 284 -1.72 14.02 -5.63
N ALA A 285 -2.35 13.20 -6.44
CA ALA A 285 -2.58 11.79 -6.17
C ALA A 285 -2.76 11.04 -7.49
N GLY A 286 -2.64 9.72 -7.48
CA GLY A 286 -2.77 8.95 -8.71
C GLY A 286 -2.62 7.46 -8.55
N VAL A 287 -2.65 6.79 -9.70
CA VAL A 287 -2.29 5.39 -9.89
C VAL A 287 -1.21 5.34 -10.96
N PHE A 288 -0.13 4.60 -10.73
CA PHE A 288 0.96 4.50 -11.70
C PHE A 288 0.90 3.17 -12.48
N ASP A 289 0.59 3.25 -13.77
CA ASP A 289 0.59 2.09 -14.65
C ASP A 289 1.99 1.76 -15.17
N PHE A 290 2.68 0.89 -14.43
CA PHE A 290 4.02 0.42 -14.81
C PHE A 290 4.02 -0.46 -16.06
N TYR A 291 2.87 -0.99 -16.47
CA TYR A 291 2.77 -1.87 -17.62
C TYR A 291 2.81 -1.16 -18.98
N GLU A 292 2.72 0.17 -18.98
CA GLU A 292 3.06 1.03 -20.10
C GLU A 292 4.58 1.08 -20.37
N GLN A 293 5.41 0.70 -19.39
CA GLN A 293 6.86 0.85 -19.45
C GLN A 293 7.60 -0.49 -19.47
N VAL A 294 7.12 -1.47 -18.70
CA VAL A 294 7.76 -2.79 -18.55
C VAL A 294 6.77 -3.93 -18.71
N TYR A 295 7.26 -5.09 -19.15
CA TYR A 295 6.43 -6.25 -19.48
C TYR A 295 5.36 -5.97 -20.54
N ARG A 296 5.49 -4.92 -21.37
CA ARG A 296 4.44 -4.38 -22.24
C ARG A 296 3.91 -5.48 -23.16
N LEU A 297 2.68 -5.35 -23.66
CA LEU A 297 2.11 -6.41 -24.52
C LEU A 297 2.98 -6.70 -25.76
N GLU A 298 3.62 -5.66 -26.31
CA GLU A 298 4.60 -5.79 -27.40
C GLU A 298 5.90 -6.51 -26.99
N ASP A 299 6.20 -6.62 -25.69
CA ASP A 299 7.37 -7.32 -25.15
C ASP A 299 7.13 -8.84 -24.99
N GLU A 300 5.95 -9.38 -25.31
CA GLU A 300 5.57 -10.79 -25.05
C GLU A 300 6.62 -11.79 -25.54
N ALA A 301 7.13 -11.60 -26.76
CA ALA A 301 8.12 -12.48 -27.36
C ALA A 301 9.45 -12.53 -26.58
N LEU A 302 9.81 -11.46 -25.87
CA LEU A 302 11.03 -11.38 -25.07
C LEU A 302 11.01 -12.30 -23.84
N TYR A 303 9.82 -12.74 -23.41
CA TYR A 303 9.61 -13.56 -22.21
C TYR A 303 9.23 -15.01 -22.54
N ALA A 304 9.27 -15.42 -23.80
CA ALA A 304 8.84 -16.76 -24.23
C ALA A 304 9.58 -17.89 -23.48
N ALA A 305 10.89 -17.75 -23.27
CA ALA A 305 11.70 -18.75 -22.56
C ALA A 305 11.32 -18.89 -21.08
N GLU A 306 11.14 -17.78 -20.36
CA GLU A 306 10.74 -17.79 -18.94
C GLU A 306 9.31 -18.30 -18.74
N ARG A 307 8.46 -18.09 -19.74
CA ARG A 307 7.09 -18.60 -19.74
C ARG A 307 6.99 -20.08 -20.02
N ALA A 308 8.01 -20.72 -20.61
CA ALA A 308 7.93 -22.13 -20.97
C ALA A 308 7.61 -23.05 -19.77
N ALA A 309 8.21 -22.77 -18.59
CA ALA A 309 8.02 -23.60 -17.40
C ALA A 309 6.69 -23.34 -16.68
N LYS A 310 6.24 -22.08 -16.65
CA LYS A 310 5.00 -21.64 -16.01
C LYS A 310 4.35 -20.57 -16.91
N PRO A 311 3.58 -20.97 -17.94
CA PRO A 311 3.16 -20.04 -19.00
C PRO A 311 2.06 -19.04 -18.60
N GLY A 312 1.43 -19.25 -17.43
CA GLY A 312 0.17 -18.61 -17.06
C GLY A 312 -0.95 -19.01 -18.03
N ARG A 313 -2.11 -18.35 -17.94
CA ARG A 313 -3.18 -18.54 -18.93
C ARG A 313 -2.85 -17.89 -20.29
N ASN A 314 -2.19 -16.75 -20.25
CA ASN A 314 -1.69 -15.97 -21.39
C ASN A 314 -0.66 -14.96 -20.87
N PHE A 315 -0.06 -14.15 -21.73
CA PHE A 315 0.96 -13.17 -21.29
C PHE A 315 0.42 -12.13 -20.32
N LYS A 316 -0.84 -11.69 -20.51
CA LYS A 316 -1.50 -10.72 -19.62
C LYS A 316 -1.64 -11.27 -18.21
N ASP A 317 -1.99 -12.54 -18.07
CA ASP A 317 -2.08 -13.23 -16.77
C ASP A 317 -0.70 -13.57 -16.21
N TRP A 318 0.26 -13.95 -17.04
CA TRP A 318 1.60 -14.30 -16.57
C TRP A 318 2.36 -13.12 -15.97
N ARG A 319 2.32 -11.94 -16.63
CA ARG A 319 3.05 -10.75 -16.17
C ARG A 319 2.61 -10.27 -14.79
N THR A 320 1.36 -10.56 -14.37
CA THR A 320 0.86 -10.18 -13.03
C THR A 320 1.54 -10.92 -11.90
N TYR A 321 2.01 -12.14 -12.11
CA TYR A 321 2.83 -12.86 -11.12
C TYR A 321 4.28 -12.37 -11.07
N ARG A 322 4.71 -11.56 -12.05
CA ARG A 322 6.04 -10.92 -12.06
C ARG A 322 6.00 -9.57 -11.40
N MET A 323 4.99 -8.76 -11.72
CA MET A 323 4.76 -7.46 -11.10
C MET A 323 3.58 -7.54 -10.13
N SER A 324 2.38 -7.19 -10.60
CA SER A 324 1.11 -7.34 -9.88
C SER A 324 -0.06 -7.23 -10.87
N ASP A 325 -1.27 -7.61 -10.47
CA ASP A 325 -2.55 -7.26 -11.11
C ASP A 325 -3.20 -5.99 -10.53
N HIS A 326 -2.58 -5.41 -9.51
CA HIS A 326 -2.89 -4.08 -8.99
C HIS A 326 -1.76 -3.10 -9.34
N LEU A 327 -2.16 -1.86 -9.53
CA LEU A 327 -1.29 -0.72 -9.77
C LEU A 327 -1.11 0.06 -8.45
N PRO A 328 0.09 0.58 -8.15
CA PRO A 328 0.31 1.35 -6.94
C PRO A 328 -0.54 2.63 -6.95
N MET A 329 -1.34 2.82 -5.92
CA MET A 329 -2.10 4.04 -5.65
C MET A 329 -1.32 4.92 -4.68
N TRP A 330 -1.33 6.23 -4.89
CA TRP A 330 -0.52 7.15 -4.10
C TRP A 330 -1.17 8.53 -3.92
N ILE A 331 -0.71 9.24 -2.90
CA ILE A 331 -1.06 10.65 -2.60
C ILE A 331 0.14 11.38 -2.01
N GLU A 332 0.26 12.68 -2.32
CA GLU A 332 1.22 13.60 -1.71
C GLU A 332 0.53 14.49 -0.66
N PHE A 333 1.09 14.52 0.55
CA PHE A 333 0.71 15.44 1.61
C PHE A 333 1.82 16.44 1.90
N GLY A 334 1.47 17.68 2.26
CA GLY A 334 2.37 18.59 2.96
C GLY A 334 2.50 18.18 4.43
N ILE A 335 3.71 18.27 4.98
CA ILE A 335 4.06 17.84 6.36
C ILE A 335 4.87 18.87 7.15
N ASP A 336 5.11 20.04 6.55
CA ASP A 336 5.68 21.19 7.23
C ASP A 336 4.56 22.19 7.55
N ASP A 337 4.34 22.41 8.84
CA ASP A 337 3.30 23.29 9.35
C ASP A 337 3.91 24.41 10.21
N GLY A 338 5.20 24.69 10.03
CA GLY A 338 5.94 25.67 10.81
C GLY A 338 5.34 27.07 10.75
N ASP A 339 5.05 27.58 9.55
CA ASP A 339 4.49 28.93 9.37
C ASP A 339 3.09 29.03 10.00
N ALA A 340 2.22 28.05 9.75
CA ALA A 340 0.86 28.05 10.32
C ALA A 340 0.91 27.98 11.86
N TYR A 341 1.87 27.25 12.43
CA TYR A 341 2.08 27.23 13.87
C TYR A 341 2.53 28.60 14.39
N LEU A 342 3.50 29.25 13.74
CA LEU A 342 3.98 30.58 14.14
C LEU A 342 2.87 31.64 14.04
N ASP A 343 2.09 31.62 12.97
CA ASP A 343 0.94 32.52 12.76
C ASP A 343 -0.15 32.32 13.83
N SER A 344 -0.30 31.10 14.37
CA SER A 344 -1.27 30.83 15.45
C SER A 344 -0.88 31.46 16.81
N LEU A 345 0.37 31.91 16.94
CA LEU A 345 0.90 32.54 18.16
C LEU A 345 0.87 34.07 18.11
N SER A 346 0.61 34.66 16.93
CA SER A 346 0.42 36.10 16.73
C SER A 346 -1.04 36.50 16.86
#